data_AF-A0A0Q5WQY3-F1
#
_entry.id   AF-A0A0Q5WQY3-F1
#
_cell.length_a   1.000
_cell.length_b   1.000
_cell.length_c   1.000
_cell.angle_alpha   90.00
_cell.angle_beta   90.00
_cell.angle_gamma   90.00
#
_symmetry.space_group_name_H-M   'P 1'
#
loop_
_entity.id
_entity.type
_entity.pdbx_description
1 polymer ?
#
loop_
_entity_poly.entity_id
_entity_poly.type
_entity_poly.pdbx_seq_one_letter_code
_entity_poly.pdbx_strand_id
1 'polypeptide(L)'
;MSVPFRERVGWIPTDAEVLDHGFDFRPAWWQHRPQDRSWADFLTTLPAARKQRRSPDWRHVTRGDLLRAPETGPRPYGALLLGGYVWGTGDLGFRVGRRAQVFTDARTTANDVTNRLAGAVQGMRNDGPGAGYSTLLRHQDNWLRHLGPSFFTKFLYFADADGATGDVGRALILDQFVAIGLNYLEGWNLDETGPWPVSSYERWLDYAHHAAAEPDGPGSGAVRADAIEMAVFLLGRRISNVRRGRSAG
;
A
#
# COMPACT_ATOMS: atom_id res chain seq x y z
N MET A 1 -25.09 -21.53 -8.91
CA MET A 1 -24.30 -21.07 -7.74
C MET A 1 -23.15 -20.26 -8.29
N SER A 2 -22.86 -19.08 -7.71
CA SER A 2 -21.69 -18.29 -8.10
C SER A 2 -20.41 -19.06 -7.75
N VAL A 3 -19.36 -18.91 -8.56
CA VAL A 3 -18.06 -19.53 -8.28
C VAL A 3 -17.45 -18.84 -7.04
N PRO A 4 -17.01 -19.59 -6.00
CA PRO A 4 -16.36 -19.03 -4.81
C PRO A 4 -15.21 -18.08 -5.15
N PHE A 5 -15.01 -17.03 -4.36
CA PHE A 5 -13.94 -16.05 -4.63
C PHE A 5 -12.58 -16.74 -4.70
N ARG A 6 -12.28 -17.66 -3.76
CA ARG A 6 -11.01 -18.40 -3.71
C ARG A 6 -10.70 -19.14 -5.02
N GLU A 7 -11.71 -19.64 -5.72
CA GLU A 7 -11.52 -20.36 -6.98
C GLU A 7 -11.19 -19.39 -8.12
N ARG A 8 -11.76 -18.19 -8.10
CA ARG A 8 -11.54 -17.14 -9.11
C ARG A 8 -10.14 -16.53 -9.01
N VAL A 9 -9.60 -16.40 -7.80
CA VAL A 9 -8.25 -15.86 -7.54
C VAL A 9 -7.18 -16.95 -7.37
N GLY A 10 -7.58 -18.21 -7.19
CA GLY A 10 -6.74 -19.38 -6.98
C GLY A 10 -6.48 -19.70 -5.50
N TRP A 11 -6.15 -18.70 -4.67
CA TRP A 11 -6.11 -18.84 -3.21
C TRP A 11 -6.26 -17.48 -2.52
N ILE A 12 -6.73 -17.50 -1.27
CA ILE A 12 -6.75 -16.33 -0.39
C ILE A 12 -5.63 -16.51 0.63
N PRO A 13 -4.67 -15.56 0.73
CA PRO A 13 -3.62 -15.63 1.73
C PRO A 13 -4.17 -15.64 3.15
N THR A 14 -3.51 -16.38 4.05
CA THR A 14 -3.79 -16.35 5.48
C THR A 14 -3.35 -15.03 6.11
N ASP A 15 -3.88 -14.70 7.28
CA ASP A 15 -3.48 -13.52 8.05
C ASP A 15 -1.96 -13.45 8.26
N ALA A 16 -1.32 -14.58 8.55
CA ALA A 16 0.12 -14.66 8.70
C ALA A 16 0.85 -14.30 7.40
N GLU A 17 0.41 -14.82 6.25
CA GLU A 17 1.02 -14.51 4.94
C GLU A 17 0.80 -13.05 4.54
N VAL A 18 -0.37 -12.48 4.84
CA VAL A 18 -0.65 -11.05 4.61
C VAL A 18 0.30 -10.19 5.42
N LEU A 19 0.38 -10.43 6.73
CA LEU A 19 1.21 -9.63 7.64
C LEU A 19 2.70 -9.81 7.37
N ASP A 20 3.13 -11.01 6.98
CA ASP A 20 4.53 -11.35 6.69
C ASP A 20 5.02 -10.84 5.32
N HIS A 21 4.10 -10.42 4.44
CA HIS A 21 4.46 -9.95 3.11
C HIS A 21 5.42 -8.74 3.19
N GLY A 22 6.66 -8.96 2.77
CA GLY A 22 7.74 -8.02 3.00
C GLY A 22 8.93 -8.15 2.05
N PHE A 23 9.89 -7.25 2.20
CA PHE A 23 11.05 -7.13 1.33
C PHE A 23 12.30 -6.73 2.10
N ASP A 24 13.46 -7.20 1.64
CA ASP A 24 14.73 -6.70 2.14
C ASP A 24 15.10 -5.39 1.44
N PHE A 25 15.68 -4.46 2.20
CA PHE A 25 16.18 -3.19 1.68
C PHE A 25 17.40 -2.71 2.48
N ARG A 26 18.05 -1.64 2.01
CA ARG A 26 19.06 -0.92 2.81
C ARG A 26 18.48 0.40 3.34
N PRO A 27 18.51 0.66 4.66
CA PRO A 27 18.10 1.96 5.23
C PRO A 27 18.79 3.16 4.58
N ALA A 28 20.08 3.04 4.28
CA ALA A 28 20.88 4.10 3.65
C ALA A 28 20.35 4.59 2.29
N TRP A 29 19.53 3.80 1.59
CA TRP A 29 18.88 4.26 0.35
C TRP A 29 17.88 5.38 0.59
N TRP A 30 17.29 5.41 1.79
CA TRP A 30 16.14 6.24 2.16
C TRP A 30 16.47 7.30 3.21
N GLN A 31 17.38 7.03 4.15
CA GLN A 31 17.69 7.92 5.30
C GLN A 31 18.01 9.36 4.89
N HIS A 32 18.67 9.56 3.75
CA HIS A 32 19.03 10.88 3.25
C HIS A 32 18.03 11.50 2.27
N ARG A 33 16.81 10.94 2.14
CA ARG A 33 15.78 11.46 1.24
C ARG A 33 14.83 12.48 1.89
N PRO A 34 14.19 12.18 3.03
CA PRO A 34 13.28 13.14 3.68
C PRO A 34 13.98 14.38 4.20
N GLN A 35 13.37 15.55 4.02
CA GLN A 35 13.86 16.80 4.60
C GLN A 35 13.93 16.71 6.13
N ASP A 36 12.91 16.10 6.76
CA ASP A 36 12.96 15.71 8.17
C ASP A 36 13.52 14.30 8.30
N ARG A 37 14.77 14.21 8.76
CA ARG A 37 15.52 12.94 8.88
C ARG A 37 14.89 11.97 9.89
N SER A 38 14.17 12.49 10.88
CA SER A 38 13.55 11.65 11.92
C SER A 38 12.56 10.64 11.36
N TRP A 39 11.98 10.92 10.19
CA TRP A 39 11.07 10.00 9.51
C TRP A 39 11.71 8.68 9.10
N ALA A 40 13.04 8.63 9.02
CA ALA A 40 13.79 7.45 8.62
C ALA A 40 14.44 6.69 9.78
N ASP A 41 14.35 7.18 11.02
CA ASP A 41 15.07 6.60 12.17
C ASP A 41 14.69 5.13 12.40
N PHE A 42 13.38 4.84 12.29
CA PHE A 42 12.84 3.49 12.47
C PHE A 42 13.36 2.47 11.44
N LEU A 43 13.85 2.92 10.27
CA LEU A 43 14.32 1.98 9.24
C LEU A 43 15.50 1.13 9.72
N THR A 44 16.30 1.64 10.66
CA THR A 44 17.46 0.94 11.22
C THR A 44 17.09 -0.02 12.35
N THR A 45 15.92 0.17 12.97
CA THR A 45 15.43 -0.66 14.07
C THR A 45 14.67 -1.88 13.59
N LEU A 46 14.31 -1.93 12.30
CA LEU A 46 13.67 -3.08 11.68
C LEU A 46 14.53 -4.36 11.74
N PRO A 47 13.89 -5.55 11.69
CA PRO A 47 14.60 -6.83 11.71
C PRO A 47 15.68 -6.94 10.63
N ALA A 48 16.68 -7.78 10.87
CA ALA A 48 17.70 -8.10 9.87
C ALA A 48 17.07 -8.73 8.62
N ALA A 49 17.68 -8.50 7.45
CA ALA A 49 17.23 -9.10 6.21
C ALA A 49 17.17 -10.63 6.29
N ARG A 50 16.17 -11.21 5.62
CA ARG A 50 15.93 -12.66 5.64
C ARG A 50 16.80 -13.41 4.64
N LYS A 51 17.03 -12.81 3.47
CA LYS A 51 17.94 -13.40 2.48
C LYS A 51 19.38 -13.19 2.95
N GLN A 52 20.24 -14.16 2.67
CA GLN A 52 21.67 -13.97 2.87
C GLN A 52 22.17 -12.84 1.97
N ARG A 53 22.38 -11.66 2.56
CA ARG A 53 22.91 -10.47 1.87
C ARG A 53 24.38 -10.29 2.21
N ARG A 54 25.11 -9.66 1.30
CA ARG A 54 26.57 -9.42 1.44
C ARG A 54 26.93 -8.45 2.56
N SER A 55 26.00 -7.63 3.06
CA SER A 55 26.25 -6.67 4.14
C SER A 55 25.22 -6.85 5.26
N PRO A 56 25.61 -6.66 6.53
CA PRO A 56 24.72 -6.77 7.68
C PRO A 56 23.73 -5.60 7.78
N ASP A 57 23.91 -4.55 6.99
CA ASP A 57 23.09 -3.32 7.06
C ASP A 57 21.71 -3.48 6.39
N TRP A 58 21.46 -4.63 5.77
CA TRP A 58 20.17 -4.91 5.16
C TRP A 58 19.13 -5.23 6.23
N ARG A 59 17.96 -4.62 6.06
CA ARG A 59 16.80 -4.79 6.93
C ARG A 59 15.65 -5.41 6.17
N HIS A 60 14.72 -5.99 6.90
CA HIS A 60 13.48 -6.54 6.36
C HIS A 60 12.30 -5.69 6.84
N VAL A 61 11.44 -5.26 5.93
CA VAL A 61 10.17 -4.61 6.26
C VAL A 61 9.01 -5.49 5.81
N THR A 62 8.05 -5.71 6.69
CA THR A 62 6.80 -6.42 6.40
C THR A 62 5.62 -5.45 6.40
N ARG A 63 4.50 -5.90 5.83
CA ARG A 63 3.21 -5.21 5.95
C ARG A 63 2.81 -5.08 7.42
N GLY A 64 3.03 -6.12 8.23
CA GLY A 64 2.76 -6.11 9.67
C GLY A 64 3.57 -5.06 10.44
N ASP A 65 4.85 -4.84 10.09
CA ASP A 65 5.68 -3.80 10.71
C ASP A 65 5.15 -2.38 10.47
N LEU A 66 4.46 -2.16 9.34
CA LEU A 66 3.88 -0.87 8.98
C LEU A 66 2.47 -0.69 9.54
N LEU A 67 1.68 -1.76 9.62
CA LEU A 67 0.37 -1.75 10.28
C LEU A 67 0.51 -1.49 11.78
N ARG A 68 1.45 -2.18 12.43
CA ARG A 68 1.71 -2.00 13.86
C ARG A 68 2.61 -0.79 14.07
N ALA A 69 2.17 0.15 14.90
CA ALA A 69 3.04 1.22 15.38
C ALA A 69 3.53 0.83 16.77
N PRO A 70 4.79 1.11 17.15
CA PRO A 70 5.08 1.20 18.57
C PRO A 70 4.14 2.23 19.21
N GLU A 71 3.42 1.85 20.27
CA GLU A 71 2.33 2.59 20.91
C GLU A 71 2.73 3.95 21.54
N THR A 72 3.98 4.37 21.44
CA THR A 72 4.48 5.56 22.16
C THR A 72 4.81 6.69 21.20
N GLY A 73 3.77 7.44 20.81
CA GLY A 73 3.84 8.74 20.13
C GLY A 73 3.21 8.75 18.74
N PRO A 74 2.74 9.92 18.25
CA PRO A 74 2.23 10.03 16.89
C PRO A 74 3.36 9.65 15.92
N ARG A 75 3.19 8.58 15.13
CA ARG A 75 4.05 8.36 13.96
C ARG A 75 3.82 9.57 13.06
N PRO A 76 4.83 10.42 12.81
CA PRO A 76 4.64 11.51 11.87
C PRO A 76 4.25 10.90 10.54
N TYR A 77 3.16 11.38 9.91
CA TYR A 77 2.64 10.80 8.68
C TYR A 77 3.70 10.69 7.57
N GLY A 78 4.74 11.52 7.60
CA GLY A 78 5.91 11.39 6.75
C GLY A 78 6.71 10.09 6.94
N ALA A 79 6.88 9.60 8.18
CA ALA A 79 7.48 8.29 8.46
C ALA A 79 6.62 7.14 7.94
N LEU A 80 5.30 7.24 8.09
CA LEU A 80 4.36 6.25 7.58
C LEU A 80 4.38 6.19 6.05
N LEU A 81 4.37 7.36 5.40
CA LEU A 81 4.52 7.46 3.95
C LEU A 81 5.86 6.86 3.51
N LEU A 82 6.96 7.16 4.21
CA LEU A 82 8.28 6.61 3.91
C LEU A 82 8.29 5.08 4.03
N GLY A 83 7.71 4.52 5.09
CA GLY A 83 7.53 3.08 5.24
C GLY A 83 6.79 2.45 4.06
N GLY A 84 5.66 3.06 3.65
CA GLY A 84 4.92 2.63 2.46
C GLY A 84 5.75 2.67 1.17
N TYR A 85 6.64 3.66 1.02
CA TYR A 85 7.59 3.74 -0.09
C TYR A 85 8.67 2.66 -0.06
N VAL A 86 9.24 2.40 1.13
CA VAL A 86 10.25 1.37 1.35
C VAL A 86 9.66 0.00 1.01
N TRP A 87 8.52 -0.35 1.62
CA TRP A 87 7.82 -1.61 1.40
C TRP A 87 7.34 -1.76 -0.06
N GLY A 88 6.71 -0.73 -0.62
CA GLY A 88 6.21 -0.76 -2.01
C GLY A 88 7.31 -0.77 -3.08
N THR A 89 8.57 -0.49 -2.73
CA THR A 89 9.74 -0.56 -3.64
C THR A 89 10.35 -1.92 -3.78
N GLY A 90 10.18 -2.76 -2.76
CA GLY A 90 10.80 -4.06 -2.72
C GLY A 90 12.33 -3.96 -2.69
N ASP A 91 13.00 -5.01 -3.17
CA ASP A 91 14.45 -5.16 -3.07
C ASP A 91 15.26 -4.45 -4.18
N LEU A 92 14.59 -3.59 -4.98
CA LEU A 92 15.17 -2.92 -6.14
C LEU A 92 15.62 -1.48 -5.82
N GLY A 93 16.82 -1.36 -5.23
CA GLY A 93 17.41 -0.08 -4.84
C GLY A 93 17.51 0.98 -5.94
N PHE A 94 17.65 0.58 -7.22
CA PHE A 94 17.74 1.54 -8.34
C PHE A 94 16.46 2.37 -8.56
N ARG A 95 15.30 1.92 -8.04
CA ARG A 95 14.03 2.64 -8.14
C ARG A 95 13.90 3.76 -7.10
N VAL A 96 14.75 3.76 -6.07
CA VAL A 96 14.63 4.66 -4.92
C VAL A 96 14.75 6.12 -5.33
N GLY A 97 15.69 6.47 -6.24
CA GLY A 97 15.88 7.87 -6.66
C GLY A 97 14.61 8.52 -7.21
N ARG A 98 13.92 7.84 -8.13
CA ARG A 98 12.64 8.33 -8.70
C ARG A 98 11.53 8.37 -7.65
N ARG A 99 11.45 7.35 -6.80
CA ARG A 99 10.37 7.22 -5.81
C ARG A 99 10.52 8.18 -4.62
N ALA A 100 11.75 8.56 -4.31
CA ALA A 100 12.06 9.51 -3.26
C ALA A 100 11.72 10.97 -3.62
N GLN A 101 11.32 11.27 -4.86
CA GLN A 101 11.07 12.65 -5.31
C GLN A 101 10.02 13.39 -4.49
N VAL A 102 9.04 12.67 -3.92
CA VAL A 102 8.03 13.27 -3.01
C VAL A 102 8.67 13.88 -1.75
N PHE A 103 9.80 13.34 -1.31
CA PHE A 103 10.51 13.75 -0.10
C PHE A 103 11.58 14.82 -0.37
N THR A 104 12.01 14.96 -1.63
CA THR A 104 13.11 15.83 -2.04
C THR A 104 12.65 17.00 -2.92
N ASP A 105 11.35 17.20 -3.13
CA ASP A 105 10.85 18.35 -3.90
C ASP A 105 11.12 19.64 -3.12
N ALA A 106 11.96 20.51 -3.69
CA ALA A 106 12.34 21.78 -3.08
C ALA A 106 11.16 22.75 -2.86
N ARG A 107 10.00 22.50 -3.48
CA ARG A 107 8.79 23.33 -3.35
C ARG A 107 7.86 22.89 -2.22
N THR A 108 8.20 21.85 -1.48
CA THR A 108 7.33 21.29 -0.43
C THR A 108 8.19 21.00 0.79
N THR A 109 7.91 21.70 1.89
CA THR A 109 8.64 21.49 3.15
C THR A 109 8.20 20.21 3.85
N ALA A 110 8.97 19.73 4.83
CA ALA A 110 8.55 18.62 5.68
C ALA A 110 7.20 18.90 6.38
N ASN A 111 6.96 20.14 6.82
CA ASN A 111 5.69 20.55 7.41
C ASN A 111 4.54 20.51 6.41
N ASP A 112 4.77 20.93 5.16
CA ASP A 112 3.75 20.85 4.10
C ASP A 112 3.34 19.39 3.83
N VAL A 113 4.32 18.48 3.77
CA VAL A 113 4.05 17.05 3.63
C VAL A 113 3.21 16.55 4.80
N THR A 114 3.62 16.83 6.04
CA THR A 114 2.89 16.41 7.23
C THR A 114 1.46 16.96 7.26
N ASN A 115 1.26 18.25 6.98
CA ASN A 115 -0.04 18.89 7.01
C ASN A 115 -0.98 18.34 5.93
N ARG A 116 -0.50 18.11 4.71
CA ARG A 116 -1.32 17.53 3.63
C ARG A 116 -1.70 16.09 3.92
N LEU A 117 -0.76 15.30 4.42
CA LEU A 117 -1.05 13.92 4.83
C LEU A 117 -2.05 13.89 6.01
N ALA A 118 -1.92 14.81 6.97
CA ALA A 118 -2.86 14.94 8.07
C ALA A 118 -4.26 15.33 7.60
N GLY A 119 -4.37 16.29 6.67
CA GLY A 119 -5.63 16.68 6.06
C GLY A 119 -6.32 15.52 5.33
N ALA A 120 -5.57 14.72 4.58
CA ALA A 120 -6.11 13.54 3.91
C ALA A 120 -6.61 12.47 4.90
N VAL A 121 -5.87 12.24 5.99
CA VAL A 121 -6.30 11.32 7.06
C VAL A 121 -7.52 11.86 7.81
N GLN A 122 -7.60 13.17 8.04
CA GLN A 122 -8.77 13.78 8.66
C GLN A 122 -10.02 13.61 7.78
N GLY A 123 -9.91 13.89 6.48
CA GLY A 123 -11.00 13.65 5.53
C GLY A 123 -11.41 12.17 5.51
N MET A 124 -10.45 11.25 5.54
CA MET A 124 -10.72 9.82 5.62
C MET A 124 -11.47 9.41 6.90
N ARG A 125 -11.07 9.95 8.05
CA ARG A 125 -11.70 9.63 9.35
C ARG A 125 -13.11 10.19 9.48
N ASN A 126 -13.36 11.35 8.87
CA ASN A 126 -14.66 12.01 8.93
C ASN A 126 -15.67 11.38 7.95
N ASP A 127 -15.25 11.20 6.70
CA ASP A 127 -16.17 10.94 5.58
C ASP A 127 -15.83 9.63 4.82
N GLY A 128 -14.85 8.87 5.30
CA GLY A 128 -14.42 7.60 4.75
C GLY A 128 -13.26 7.68 3.74
N PRO A 129 -12.67 6.54 3.34
CA PRO A 129 -11.46 6.50 2.51
C PRO A 129 -11.56 7.24 1.16
N GLY A 130 -12.75 7.30 0.56
CA GLY A 130 -12.99 8.04 -0.68
C GLY A 130 -12.73 9.55 -0.53
N ALA A 131 -13.11 10.13 0.60
CA ALA A 131 -12.86 11.53 0.91
C ALA A 131 -11.37 11.82 1.14
N GLY A 132 -10.66 10.95 1.87
CA GLY A 132 -9.21 11.07 2.00
C GLY A 132 -8.49 10.95 0.65
N TYR A 133 -8.89 9.96 -0.15
CA TYR A 133 -8.38 9.73 -1.51
C TYR A 133 -8.58 10.94 -2.41
N SER A 134 -9.77 11.53 -2.41
CA SER A 134 -10.11 12.65 -3.31
C SER A 134 -9.19 13.85 -3.09
N THR A 135 -8.89 14.19 -1.83
CA THR A 135 -8.02 15.34 -1.51
C THR A 135 -6.56 15.16 -1.93
N LEU A 136 -6.10 13.91 -2.14
CA LEU A 136 -4.73 13.58 -2.57
C LEU A 136 -4.56 13.62 -4.10
N LEU A 137 -5.66 13.67 -4.86
CA LEU A 137 -5.63 13.76 -6.31
C LEU A 137 -4.96 15.06 -6.78
N ARG A 138 -4.47 15.04 -8.01
CA ARG A 138 -3.75 16.18 -8.58
C ARG A 138 -4.61 17.46 -8.53
N HIS A 139 -3.99 18.55 -8.10
CA HIS A 139 -4.62 19.87 -7.96
C HIS A 139 -5.73 19.96 -6.89
N GLN A 140 -5.82 18.99 -5.98
CA GLN A 140 -6.68 19.05 -4.80
C GLN A 140 -5.89 19.51 -3.56
N ASP A 141 -6.60 19.79 -2.46
CA ASP A 141 -6.06 20.48 -1.28
C ASP A 141 -4.82 19.81 -0.66
N ASN A 142 -4.81 18.47 -0.61
CA ASN A 142 -3.74 17.68 -0.02
C ASN A 142 -2.79 17.08 -1.05
N TRP A 143 -2.86 17.53 -2.31
CA TRP A 143 -2.02 17.01 -3.38
C TRP A 143 -0.52 17.19 -3.07
N LEU A 144 0.25 16.11 -3.13
CA LEU A 144 1.70 16.15 -3.07
C LEU A 144 2.29 15.82 -4.44
N ARG A 145 3.20 16.67 -4.93
CA ARG A 145 3.87 16.38 -6.20
C ARG A 145 4.71 15.10 -6.05
N HIS A 146 4.75 14.31 -7.12
CA HIS A 146 5.44 13.01 -7.18
C HIS A 146 4.81 11.90 -6.32
N LEU A 147 3.81 12.22 -5.49
CA LEU A 147 2.99 11.20 -4.82
C LEU A 147 1.98 10.61 -5.81
N GLY A 148 2.32 9.45 -6.35
CA GLY A 148 1.45 8.73 -7.28
C GLY A 148 0.28 8.00 -6.58
N PRO A 149 -0.78 7.66 -7.33
CA PRO A 149 -2.01 7.10 -6.79
C PRO A 149 -1.82 5.80 -6.02
N SER A 150 -1.00 4.89 -6.54
CA SER A 150 -0.68 3.63 -5.84
C SER A 150 0.04 3.80 -4.51
N PHE A 151 0.70 4.94 -4.28
CA PHE A 151 1.44 5.20 -3.04
C PHE A 151 0.59 5.95 -2.03
N PHE A 152 -0.26 6.87 -2.45
CA PHE A 152 -1.17 7.48 -1.49
C PHE A 152 -2.25 6.48 -1.02
N THR A 153 -2.67 5.49 -1.83
CA THR A 153 -3.56 4.42 -1.35
C THR A 153 -2.88 3.54 -0.31
N LYS A 154 -1.58 3.25 -0.47
CA LYS A 154 -0.76 2.59 0.56
C LYS A 154 -0.66 3.42 1.84
N PHE A 155 -0.46 4.74 1.71
CA PHE A 155 -0.47 5.64 2.85
C PHE A 155 -1.81 5.61 3.60
N LEU A 156 -2.93 5.77 2.88
CA LEU A 156 -4.26 5.71 3.49
C LEU A 156 -4.52 4.36 4.16
N TYR A 157 -4.18 3.25 3.51
CA TYR A 157 -4.27 1.90 4.08
C TYR A 157 -3.56 1.77 5.43
N PHE A 158 -2.29 2.21 5.53
CA PHE A 158 -1.56 2.14 6.78
C PHE A 158 -2.04 3.18 7.82
N ALA A 159 -2.56 4.32 7.37
CA ALA A 159 -3.04 5.39 8.26
C ALA A 159 -4.44 5.10 8.84
N ASP A 160 -5.21 4.23 8.17
CA ASP A 160 -6.53 3.77 8.59
C ASP A 160 -6.46 2.55 9.52
N ALA A 161 -5.28 1.94 9.68
CA ALA A 161 -5.08 0.81 10.56
C ALA A 161 -5.10 1.23 12.03
N ASP A 162 -5.61 0.34 12.89
CA ASP A 162 -5.41 0.45 14.34
C ASP A 162 -3.95 0.09 14.64
N GLY A 163 -3.18 1.08 15.09
CA GLY A 163 -1.75 0.90 15.36
C GLY A 163 -1.46 -0.03 16.53
N ALA A 164 -2.40 -0.22 17.46
CA ALA A 164 -2.25 -1.07 18.64
C ALA A 164 -2.50 -2.55 18.31
N THR A 165 -3.57 -2.84 17.58
CA THR A 165 -3.92 -4.23 17.22
C THR A 165 -3.28 -4.68 15.90
N GLY A 166 -3.00 -3.73 14.99
CA GLY A 166 -2.62 -4.00 13.60
C GLY A 166 -3.82 -4.38 12.72
N ASP A 167 -5.05 -4.17 13.21
CA ASP A 167 -6.26 -4.38 12.42
C ASP A 167 -6.37 -3.31 11.34
N VAL A 168 -6.83 -3.73 10.17
CA VAL A 168 -7.02 -2.81 9.04
C VAL A 168 -8.34 -2.11 9.13
N GLY A 169 -8.35 -0.83 8.77
CA GLY A 169 -9.56 -0.06 8.57
C GLY A 169 -10.27 -0.40 7.25
N ARG A 170 -11.04 0.56 6.74
CA ARG A 170 -11.78 0.42 5.49
C ARG A 170 -10.90 0.66 4.25
N ALA A 171 -9.89 1.51 4.34
CA ALA A 171 -8.98 1.79 3.23
C ALA A 171 -8.19 0.54 2.84
N LEU A 172 -8.07 0.27 1.53
CA LEU A 172 -7.27 -0.81 0.96
C LEU A 172 -6.42 -0.27 -0.18
N ILE A 173 -5.39 -1.03 -0.56
CA ILE A 173 -4.48 -0.62 -1.61
C ILE A 173 -5.15 -0.82 -2.97
N LEU A 174 -5.14 0.21 -3.80
CA LEU A 174 -5.36 0.12 -5.24
C LEU A 174 -4.05 0.48 -5.95
N ASP A 175 -3.46 -0.50 -6.62
CA ASP A 175 -2.29 -0.31 -7.47
C ASP A 175 -2.44 -1.01 -8.82
N GLN A 176 -1.41 -0.93 -9.65
CA GLN A 176 -1.46 -1.47 -11.00
C GLN A 176 -1.83 -2.96 -11.06
N PHE A 177 -1.38 -3.77 -10.09
CA PHE A 177 -1.66 -5.20 -10.11
C PHE A 177 -3.05 -5.48 -9.59
N VAL A 178 -3.53 -4.71 -8.61
CA VAL A 178 -4.95 -4.76 -8.22
C VAL A 178 -5.86 -4.37 -9.39
N ALA A 179 -5.54 -3.28 -10.11
CA ALA A 179 -6.30 -2.85 -11.29
C ALA A 179 -6.33 -3.92 -12.40
N ILE A 180 -5.18 -4.55 -12.71
CA ILE A 180 -5.12 -5.68 -13.65
C ILE A 180 -5.98 -6.85 -13.18
N GLY A 181 -5.90 -7.19 -11.88
CA GLY A 181 -6.70 -8.26 -11.28
C GLY A 181 -8.20 -8.01 -11.40
N LEU A 182 -8.66 -6.79 -11.07
CA LEU A 182 -10.07 -6.38 -11.20
C LEU A 182 -10.55 -6.37 -12.65
N ASN A 183 -9.72 -5.90 -13.58
CA ASN A 183 -10.04 -5.94 -15.01
C ASN A 183 -10.23 -7.37 -15.50
N TYR A 184 -9.44 -8.31 -15.00
CA TYR A 184 -9.57 -9.73 -15.34
C TYR A 184 -10.77 -10.40 -14.68
N LEU A 185 -10.99 -10.17 -13.38
CA LEU A 185 -12.04 -10.83 -12.60
C LEU A 185 -13.43 -10.34 -12.96
N GLU A 186 -13.57 -9.03 -13.17
CA GLU A 186 -14.85 -8.34 -13.16
C GLU A 186 -15.05 -7.42 -14.38
N GLY A 187 -14.05 -7.26 -15.25
CA GLY A 187 -14.18 -6.43 -16.45
C GLY A 187 -14.31 -4.93 -16.17
N TRP A 188 -13.71 -4.42 -15.09
CA TRP A 188 -13.90 -3.01 -14.68
C TRP A 188 -13.28 -1.97 -15.62
N ASN A 189 -12.41 -2.37 -16.54
CA ASN A 189 -11.74 -1.50 -17.51
C ASN A 189 -11.02 -0.29 -16.87
N LEU A 190 -10.39 -0.51 -15.72
CA LEU A 190 -9.54 0.48 -15.05
C LEU A 190 -8.26 0.72 -15.83
N ASP A 191 -7.78 1.96 -15.87
CA ASP A 191 -6.39 2.26 -16.25
C ASP A 191 -5.43 1.52 -15.30
N GLU A 192 -4.41 0.85 -15.83
CA GLU A 192 -3.49 0.06 -15.00
C GLU A 192 -2.58 0.94 -14.13
N THR A 193 -2.42 2.23 -14.44
CA THR A 193 -1.47 3.13 -13.75
C THR A 193 -2.14 4.27 -12.99
N GLY A 194 -3.42 4.53 -13.25
CA GLY A 194 -4.21 5.57 -12.61
C GLY A 194 -3.84 6.99 -13.06
N PRO A 195 -4.32 8.03 -12.34
CA PRO A 195 -5.17 7.95 -11.15
C PRO A 195 -6.55 7.36 -11.46
N TRP A 196 -7.13 6.66 -10.49
CA TRP A 196 -8.48 6.12 -10.62
C TRP A 196 -9.52 7.15 -10.15
N PRO A 197 -10.72 7.19 -10.75
CA PRO A 197 -11.83 7.97 -10.21
C PRO A 197 -12.13 7.57 -8.76
N VAL A 198 -12.57 8.54 -7.94
CA VAL A 198 -12.95 8.28 -6.53
C VAL A 198 -13.98 7.16 -6.44
N SER A 199 -14.99 7.17 -7.31
CA SER A 199 -16.02 6.13 -7.38
C SER A 199 -15.47 4.75 -7.71
N SER A 200 -14.39 4.65 -8.49
CA SER A 200 -13.73 3.37 -8.77
C SER A 200 -12.95 2.86 -7.57
N TYR A 201 -12.35 3.76 -6.80
CA TYR A 201 -11.70 3.42 -5.53
C TYR A 201 -12.72 2.97 -4.49
N GLU A 202 -13.82 3.68 -4.31
CA GLU A 202 -14.90 3.29 -3.38
C GLU A 202 -15.53 1.95 -3.76
N ARG A 203 -15.82 1.76 -5.04
CA ARG A 203 -16.31 0.47 -5.56
C ARG A 203 -15.34 -0.67 -5.26
N TRP A 204 -14.03 -0.43 -5.37
CA TRP A 204 -13.00 -1.41 -5.00
C TRP A 204 -13.07 -1.78 -3.51
N LEU A 205 -13.18 -0.78 -2.62
CA LEU A 205 -13.28 -1.04 -1.19
C LEU A 205 -14.53 -1.86 -0.86
N ASP A 206 -15.69 -1.45 -1.38
CA ASP A 206 -16.95 -2.16 -1.12
C ASP A 206 -16.90 -3.59 -1.63
N TYR A 207 -16.35 -3.80 -2.82
CA TYR A 207 -16.14 -5.13 -3.39
C TYR A 207 -15.26 -6.02 -2.49
N ALA A 208 -14.12 -5.50 -2.06
CA ALA A 208 -13.16 -6.27 -1.28
C ALA A 208 -13.69 -6.60 0.12
N HIS A 209 -14.34 -5.66 0.79
CA HIS A 209 -14.96 -5.87 2.10
C HIS A 209 -16.13 -6.85 2.03
N HIS A 210 -16.96 -6.77 0.98
CA HIS A 210 -18.03 -7.74 0.77
C HIS A 210 -17.47 -9.16 0.54
N ALA A 211 -16.45 -9.29 -0.32
CA ALA A 211 -15.79 -10.57 -0.56
C ALA A 211 -15.07 -11.11 0.69
N ALA A 212 -14.61 -10.25 1.60
CA ALA A 212 -13.93 -10.66 2.82
C ALA A 212 -14.90 -11.24 3.87
N ALA A 213 -16.14 -10.75 3.90
CA ALA A 213 -17.16 -11.22 4.84
C ALA A 213 -17.56 -12.68 4.57
N GLU A 214 -17.69 -13.05 3.31
CA GLU A 214 -18.16 -14.38 2.88
C GLU A 214 -17.42 -14.86 1.61
N PRO A 215 -16.11 -15.13 1.68
CA PRO A 215 -15.27 -15.40 0.50
C PRO A 215 -15.73 -16.60 -0.34
N ASP A 216 -16.38 -17.58 0.28
CA ASP A 216 -16.87 -18.79 -0.40
C ASP A 216 -18.38 -18.87 -0.48
N GLY A 217 -19.04 -17.72 -0.27
CA GLY A 217 -20.49 -17.60 -0.23
C GLY A 217 -21.05 -17.71 1.19
N PRO A 218 -22.39 -17.69 1.31
CA PRO A 218 -23.10 -17.53 2.57
C PRO A 218 -22.67 -18.52 3.65
N GLY A 219 -22.31 -18.01 4.83
CA GLY A 219 -21.88 -18.81 5.97
C GLY A 219 -20.43 -19.31 5.94
N SER A 220 -19.63 -18.89 4.95
CA SER A 220 -18.17 -19.06 5.01
C SER A 220 -17.56 -18.17 6.08
N GLY A 221 -16.44 -18.60 6.67
CA GLY A 221 -15.73 -17.82 7.68
C GLY A 221 -15.12 -16.56 7.07
N ALA A 222 -15.38 -15.41 7.69
CA ALA A 222 -14.80 -14.14 7.27
C ALA A 222 -13.26 -14.20 7.31
N VAL A 223 -12.65 -13.48 6.38
CA VAL A 223 -11.20 -13.27 6.29
C VAL A 223 -10.89 -11.78 6.40
N ARG A 224 -9.62 -11.42 6.56
CA ARG A 224 -9.22 -10.01 6.51
C ARG A 224 -9.46 -9.40 5.12
N ALA A 225 -9.91 -8.15 5.08
CA ALA A 225 -10.13 -7.45 3.81
C ALA A 225 -8.84 -7.24 3.00
N ASP A 226 -7.70 -7.08 3.66
CA ASP A 226 -6.39 -6.99 3.00
C ASP A 226 -5.84 -8.35 2.52
N ALA A 227 -6.46 -9.47 2.89
CA ALA A 227 -6.23 -10.77 2.24
C ALA A 227 -6.88 -10.83 0.86
N ILE A 228 -8.08 -10.24 0.71
CA ILE A 228 -8.75 -10.08 -0.59
C ILE A 228 -7.93 -9.17 -1.51
N GLU A 229 -7.46 -8.03 -1.00
CA GLU A 229 -6.53 -7.15 -1.73
C GLU A 229 -5.30 -7.92 -2.23
N MET A 230 -4.66 -8.68 -1.35
CA MET A 230 -3.43 -9.40 -1.69
C MET A 230 -3.69 -10.50 -2.71
N ALA A 231 -4.83 -11.21 -2.62
CA ALA A 231 -5.22 -12.22 -3.60
C ALA A 231 -5.41 -11.60 -5.01
N VAL A 232 -6.13 -10.47 -5.11
CA VAL A 232 -6.33 -9.74 -6.37
C VAL A 232 -5.00 -9.21 -6.91
N PHE A 233 -4.15 -8.65 -6.06
CA PHE A 233 -2.80 -8.22 -6.41
C PHE A 233 -1.95 -9.36 -7.00
N LEU A 234 -1.95 -10.52 -6.36
CA LEU A 234 -1.16 -11.69 -6.79
C LEU A 234 -1.65 -12.23 -8.14
N LEU A 235 -2.96 -12.26 -8.36
CA LEU A 235 -3.56 -12.59 -9.64
C LEU A 235 -3.12 -11.62 -10.74
N GLY A 236 -3.26 -10.32 -10.51
CA GLY A 236 -2.87 -9.30 -11.49
C GLY A 236 -1.37 -9.31 -11.79
N ARG A 237 -0.54 -9.57 -10.77
CA ARG A 237 0.91 -9.75 -10.96
C ARG A 237 1.23 -10.97 -11.83
N ARG A 238 0.52 -12.09 -11.64
CA ARG A 238 0.67 -13.29 -12.49
C ARG A 238 0.32 -12.99 -13.94
N ILE A 239 -0.81 -12.32 -14.17
CA ILE A 239 -1.26 -11.91 -15.52
C ILE A 239 -0.24 -10.99 -16.18
N SER A 240 0.25 -9.98 -15.46
CA SER A 240 1.27 -9.05 -15.95
C SER A 240 2.56 -9.78 -16.37
N ASN A 241 3.01 -10.74 -15.57
CA ASN A 241 4.19 -11.55 -15.89
C ASN A 241 3.99 -12.40 -17.16
N VAL A 242 2.82 -13.02 -17.32
CA VAL A 242 2.49 -13.79 -18.54
C VAL A 242 2.50 -12.91 -19.78
N ARG A 243 1.93 -11.69 -19.70
CA ARG A 243 1.95 -10.72 -20.80
C ARG A 243 3.38 -10.35 -21.20
N ARG A 244 4.26 -10.09 -20.23
CA ARG A 244 5.68 -9.75 -20.51
C ARG A 244 6.47 -10.92 -21.09
N GLY A 245 6.22 -12.15 -20.63
CA GLY A 245 6.87 -13.34 -21.18
C GLY A 245 6.47 -13.62 -22.63
N ARG A 246 5.23 -13.30 -23.02
CA ARG A 246 4.73 -13.43 -24.40
C ARG A 246 5.24 -12.36 -25.36
N SER A 247 5.66 -11.20 -24.86
CA SER A 247 6.24 -10.12 -25.69
C SER A 247 7.74 -10.29 -25.94
N ALA A 248 8.38 -11.31 -25.37
CA ALA A 248 9.82 -11.56 -25.46
C ALA A 248 10.18 -12.78 -26.33
N GLY A 249 9.21 -13.39 -27.02
CA GLY A 249 9.39 -14.49 -27.97
C GLY A 249 8.74 -14.15 -29.30
#